data_AF-A0A1W1BZQ6-F1
#
_entry.id   AF-A0A1W1BZQ6-F1
#
_cell.length_a   1.000
_cell.length_b   1.000
_cell.length_c   1.000
_cell.angle_alpha   90.00
_cell.angle_beta   90.00
_cell.angle_gamma   90.00
#
_symmetry.space_group_name_H-M   'P 1'
#
loop_
_entity.id
_entity.type
_entity.pdbx_description
1 polymer ?
#
loop_
_entity_poly.entity_id
_entity_poly.type
_entity_poly.pdbx_seq_one_letter_code
_entity_poly.pdbx_strand_id
1 'polypeptide(L)' 'MHKVRSTFTISDFMIDELNSVSRELDEKKSHIVEKALSMYFDVLDERLADKRLKDLDQGKEKITPADEFFKDLGI' A
#
# COMPACT_ATOMS: atom_id res chain seq x y z
N MET A 1 7.88 -8.27 11.64
CA MET A 1 7.82 -6.94 10.98
C MET A 1 7.97 -5.87 12.04
N HIS A 2 8.88 -4.90 11.88
CA HIS A 2 9.06 -3.82 12.84
C HIS A 2 7.97 -2.76 12.68
N LYS A 3 7.28 -2.37 13.76
CA LYS A 3 6.23 -1.33 13.70
C LYS A 3 6.83 0.05 13.93
N VAL A 4 6.52 1.00 13.04
CA VAL A 4 6.94 2.40 13.16
C VAL A 4 5.74 3.23 13.63
N ARG A 5 5.99 4.21 14.51
CA ARG A 5 4.95 5.17 14.91
C ARG A 5 4.85 6.26 13.85
N SER A 6 3.65 6.46 13.33
CA SER A 6 3.35 7.50 12.34
C SER A 6 2.24 8.41 12.86
N THR A 7 2.33 9.69 12.53
CA THR A 7 1.31 10.71 12.83
C THR A 7 0.78 11.27 11.53
N PHE A 8 -0.53 11.41 11.42
CA PHE A 8 -1.20 12.00 10.26
C PHE A 8 -2.43 12.79 10.70
N THR A 9 -2.88 13.71 9.85
CA THR A 9 -4.11 14.47 10.08
C THR A 9 -5.28 13.71 9.47
N ILE A 10 -6.39 13.64 10.19
CA ILE A 10 -7.65 13.04 9.74
C ILE A 10 -8.81 13.88 10.27
N SER A 11 -9.97 13.83 9.62
CA SER A 11 -11.17 14.52 10.08
C SER A 11 -11.64 14.01 11.45
N ASP A 12 -12.30 14.88 12.20
CA ASP A 12 -12.99 14.56 13.46
C ASP A 12 -13.99 13.41 13.34
N PHE A 13 -14.83 13.41 12.30
CA PHE A 13 -15.79 12.35 12.04
C PHE A 13 -15.14 10.96 11.99
N MET A 14 -14.05 10.82 11.23
CA MET A 14 -13.33 9.55 11.08
C MET A 14 -12.64 9.11 12.38
N ILE A 15 -12.15 10.03 13.21
CA ILE A 15 -11.54 9.63 14.49
C ILE A 15 -12.61 9.13 15.46
N ASP A 16 -13.81 9.72 15.43
CA ASP A 16 -14.94 9.30 16.25
C ASP A 16 -15.45 7.91 15.84
N GLU A 17 -15.59 7.66 14.54
CA GLU A 17 -15.93 6.32 14.03
C GLU A 17 -14.87 5.29 14.42
N LEU A 18 -13.58 5.58 14.21
CA LEU A 18 -12.49 4.69 14.59
C LEU A 18 -12.49 4.40 16.10
N ASN A 19 -12.82 5.40 16.94
CA ASN A 19 -12.97 5.23 18.38
C ASN A 19 -14.18 4.36 18.75
N SER A 20 -15.29 4.46 18.00
CA SER A 20 -16.47 3.62 18.20
C SER A 20 -16.16 2.16 17.86
N VAL A 21 -15.67 1.91 16.64
CA VAL A 21 -15.33 0.57 16.14
C VAL A 21 -14.27 -0.10 17.01
N SER A 22 -13.24 0.64 17.42
CA SER A 22 -12.19 0.13 18.31
C SER A 22 -12.73 -0.36 19.66
N ARG A 23 -13.75 0.33 20.21
CA ARG A 23 -14.38 -0.07 21.48
C ARG A 23 -15.32 -1.25 21.30
N GLU A 24 -16.11 -1.26 20.23
CA GLU A 24 -17.09 -2.30 19.95
C GLU A 24 -16.43 -3.64 19.63
N LEU A 25 -15.31 -3.62 18.92
CA LEU A 25 -14.56 -4.83 18.54
C LEU A 25 -13.48 -5.23 19.54
N ASP A 26 -13.27 -4.46 20.62
CA ASP A 26 -12.13 -4.60 21.54
C ASP A 26 -10.77 -4.73 20.82
N GLU A 27 -10.59 -3.92 19.75
CA GLU A 27 -9.39 -3.96 18.91
C GLU A 27 -8.65 -2.62 18.96
N LYS A 28 -7.32 -2.67 18.97
CA LYS A 28 -6.49 -1.45 18.94
C LYS A 28 -6.72 -0.69 17.63
N LYS A 29 -6.95 0.62 17.73
CA LYS A 29 -7.04 1.54 16.58
C LYS A 29 -5.93 1.35 15.55
N SER A 30 -4.70 1.15 16.00
CA SER A 30 -3.56 0.93 15.10
C SER A 30 -3.69 -0.33 14.25
N HIS A 31 -4.30 -1.40 14.77
CA HIS A 31 -4.54 -2.63 14.00
C HIS A 31 -5.65 -2.44 12.98
N ILE A 32 -6.71 -1.71 13.35
CA ILE A 32 -7.80 -1.35 12.41
C ILE A 32 -7.24 -0.51 11.27
N VAL A 33 -6.44 0.51 11.57
CA VAL A 33 -5.80 1.37 10.57
C VAL A 33 -4.84 0.57 9.69
N GLU A 34 -4.03 -0.31 10.28
CA GLU A 34 -3.12 -1.19 9.53
C GLU A 34 -3.89 -2.08 8.55
N LYS A 35 -4.95 -2.76 8.99
CA LYS A 35 -5.84 -3.57 8.14
C LYS A 35 -6.49 -2.76 7.03
N ALA A 36 -7.05 -1.59 7.36
CA ALA A 36 -7.71 -0.73 6.37
C ALA A 36 -6.75 -0.24 5.29
N LEU A 37 -5.52 0.15 5.67
CA LEU A 37 -4.49 0.54 4.71
C LEU A 37 -4.06 -0.64 3.83
N SER A 38 -3.86 -1.83 4.39
CA SER A 38 -3.57 -3.04 3.60
C SER A 38 -4.65 -3.32 2.56
N MET A 39 -5.93 -3.33 2.97
CA MET A 39 -7.05 -3.54 2.06
C MET A 39 -7.12 -2.46 0.97
N TYR A 40 -6.85 -1.20 1.33
CA TYR A 40 -6.83 -0.13 0.35
C TYR A 40 -5.66 -0.26 -0.64
N PHE A 41 -4.49 -0.68 -0.18
CA PHE A 41 -3.35 -0.94 -1.05
C PHE A 41 -3.61 -2.11 -2.01
N ASP A 42 -4.25 -3.19 -1.55
CA ASP A 42 -4.65 -4.30 -2.43
C ASP A 42 -5.57 -3.80 -3.59
N VAL A 43 -6.48 -2.87 -3.30
CA VAL A 43 -7.34 -2.24 -4.32
C VAL A 43 -6.54 -1.32 -5.25
N LEU A 44 -5.52 -0.64 -4.74
CA LEU A 44 -4.69 0.25 -5.53
C LEU A 44 -3.69 -0.49 -6.42
N ASP A 45 -3.33 -1.73 -6.11
CA ASP A 45 -2.34 -2.50 -6.86
C ASP A 45 -2.72 -2.65 -8.33
N GLU A 46 -4.00 -2.89 -8.63
CA GLU A 46 -4.50 -2.95 -10.01
C GLU A 46 -4.29 -1.61 -10.74
N ARG A 47 -4.69 -0.50 -10.10
CA ARG A 47 -4.54 0.84 -10.69
C ARG A 47 -3.07 1.20 -10.92
N LEU A 48 -2.20 0.76 -10.03
CA LEU A 48 -0.77 1.00 -10.15
C LEU A 48 -0.16 0.13 -11.24
N ALA A 49 -0.61 -1.11 -11.40
CA ALA A 49 -0.22 -1.99 -12.50
C ALA A 49 -0.61 -1.38 -13.86
N ASP A 50 -1.85 -0.91 -14.01
CA ASP A 50 -2.31 -0.23 -15.22
C ASP A 50 -1.46 1.01 -15.56
N LYS A 51 -1.12 1.79 -14.54
CA LYS A 51 -0.24 2.95 -14.72
C LYS A 51 1.13 2.52 -15.22
N ARG A 52 1.74 1.50 -14.61
CA ARG A 52 3.06 0.98 -15.00
C ARG A 52 3.06 0.47 -16.45
N LEU A 53 2.01 -0.23 -16.88
CA LEU A 53 1.86 -0.68 -18.26
C LEU A 53 1.81 0.51 -19.23
N LYS A 54 1.05 1.56 -18.91
CA LYS A 54 1.01 2.78 -19.74
C LYS A 54 2.35 3.51 -19.78
N ASP A 55 3.06 3.57 -18.66
CA ASP A 55 4.38 4.20 -18.61
C ASP A 55 5.40 3.41 -19.45
N LEU A 56 5.29 2.08 -19.49
CA LEU A 56 6.07 1.21 -20.40
C LEU A 56 5.75 1.48 -21.87
N ASP A 57 4.46 1.54 -22.24
CA ASP A 57 4.02 1.87 -23.60
C ASP A 57 4.50 3.26 -24.06
N GLN A 58 4.59 4.21 -23.12
CA GLN A 58 5.06 5.58 -23.35
C GLN A 58 6.59 5.71 -23.33
N GLY A 59 7.33 4.61 -23.12
CA GLY A 59 8.79 4.62 -23.06
C GLY A 59 9.37 5.36 -21.85
N LYS A 60 8.58 5.54 -20.79
CA LYS A 60 9.03 6.17 -19.53
C LYS A 60 9.73 5.19 -18.60
N GLU A 61 9.55 3.89 -18.84
CA GLU A 61 10.19 2.82 -18.09
C GLU A 61 11.26 2.12 -18.94
N LYS A 62 12.32 1.66 -18.28
CA LYS A 62 13.41 0.92 -18.94
C LYS A 62 13.05 -0.56 -19.03
N ILE A 63 13.08 -1.12 -20.25
CA ILE A 63 12.96 -2.55 -20.47
C ILE A 63 14.36 -3.16 -20.40
N THR A 64 14.56 -4.13 -19.51
CA THR A 64 15.78 -4.91 -19.43
C THR A 64 15.51 -6.31 -20.00
N PRO A 65 16.31 -6.80 -20.97
CA PRO A 65 16.21 -8.17 -21.46
C PRO A 65 16.34 -9.19 -20.32
N ALA A 66 15.60 -10.30 -20.40
CA ALA A 66 15.59 -11.32 -19.36
C ALA A 66 16.98 -11.87 -19.06
N ASP A 67 17.80 -12.12 -20.09
CA ASP A 67 19.16 -12.65 -19.94
C ASP A 67 20.08 -11.69 -19.15
N GLU A 68 19.94 -10.37 -19.38
CA GLU A 68 20.68 -9.35 -18.63
C GLU A 68 20.19 -9.29 -17.18
N PHE A 69 18.88 -9.38 -16.96
CA PHE A 69 18.27 -9.37 -15.63
C PHE A 69 18.71 -10.57 -14.78
N PHE A 70 18.72 -11.79 -15.34
CA PHE A 70 19.15 -12.98 -14.62
C PHE A 70 20.64 -12.94 -14.29
N LYS A 71 21.47 -12.46 -15.23
CA LYS A 71 22.89 -12.23 -14.99
C LYS A 71 23.14 -11.26 -13.84
N ASP A 72 22.37 -10.17 -13.74
CA ASP A 72 22.47 -9.19 -12.66
C ASP A 72 22.04 -9.76 -11.30
N LEU A 73 21.07 -10.68 -11.29
CA LEU A 73 20.61 -11.37 -10.09
C LEU A 73 21.51 -12.55 -9.66
N GLY A 74 22.47 -12.95 -10.50
CA GLY A 74 23.36 -14.08 -10.22
C GLY A 74 22.66 -15.43 -10.19
N ILE A 75 21.56 -15.57 -10.95
CA ILE A 75 20.79 -16.81 -11.13
C ILE A 75 20.75 -17.24 -12.59
#